data_AF-A0AB73FXM1-F1
#
_entry.id   AF-A0AB73FXM1-F1
#
_cell.length_a   1.000
_cell.length_b   1.000
_cell.length_c   1.000
_cell.angle_alpha   90.00
_cell.angle_beta   90.00
_cell.angle_gamma   90.00
#
_symmetry.space_group_name_H-M   'P 1'
#
loop_
_entity.id
_entity.type
_entity.pdbx_description
1 polymer ?
#
loop_
_entity_poly.entity_id
_entity_poly.type
_entity_poly.pdbx_seq_one_letter_code
_entity_poly.pdbx_strand_id
1 'polypeptide(L)'
;MICAAGDSRKVGLDNAPAAVWRKTRVVPKDGKIELRWDNTQAHVPAVMREYLSKPSYDPSRPLRWSDLDKIYEISAPNPEPANGGGRLPDVTTFTRYNVPIPAGRKGDAVLVSYWQRRDAGNEGFFNCSDITIASDTGEPGFPWIDSNPYLESGFTPNVGDAVRFRVMGGNARGTEVVDVQHPITGANVQPQIWARELADTLNQRHGSYVQIGVRAGNDIHYNATDLVANRIWLKQGYSSAMSIVAPEPPPQPITATLTAPGEVRSGEAVPVRVDAKSETGRPLSYVWSRTSSLFEGTIGNQPSGSYRAATVATPTNGTISVTVSDDQGHSVTTPNRTVRVVPTEDGTPTPPSISLNPPQVSGSAPATVTFTANASVTGAAISKVEYFNGNSKLGEAGSAPYTYNWSNVAAGSYSVTGKATTNQGASASSAPVSVTVAPSDGGGTCDYRDPAAAGVAAWQSRSYNGGERVSYQNVIWQAGYWTGTVAPDRNDAWTLVSNVPVPYSAARAFEGGKEVTYQGSVYRAGWWTKGTAPPASPWSLVGPCR
;
A
#
# COMPACT_ATOMS: atom_id res chain seq x y z
N MET A 1 -22.79 -24.86 -58.49
CA MET A 1 -22.75 -24.42 -57.07
C MET A 1 -23.19 -25.55 -56.14
N ILE A 2 -22.81 -26.80 -56.43
CA ILE A 2 -23.13 -27.96 -55.58
C ILE A 2 -22.18 -27.98 -54.38
N CYS A 3 -20.87 -27.88 -54.64
CA CYS A 3 -19.83 -27.90 -53.61
C CYS A 3 -19.80 -26.64 -52.73
N ALA A 4 -20.35 -25.54 -53.22
CA ALA A 4 -20.62 -24.29 -52.53
C ALA A 4 -21.98 -24.29 -51.82
N ALA A 5 -22.76 -25.37 -51.89
CA ALA A 5 -24.11 -25.47 -51.31
C ALA A 5 -25.06 -24.33 -51.76
N GLY A 6 -24.89 -23.81 -52.98
CA GLY A 6 -25.65 -22.67 -53.50
C GLY A 6 -25.20 -21.29 -52.99
N ASP A 7 -24.19 -21.21 -52.13
CA ASP A 7 -23.69 -19.95 -51.53
C ASP A 7 -22.66 -19.27 -52.45
N SER A 8 -22.99 -18.11 -52.99
CA SER A 8 -22.11 -17.35 -53.90
C SER A 8 -20.80 -16.92 -53.24
N ARG A 9 -20.74 -16.80 -51.91
CA ARG A 9 -19.51 -16.48 -51.17
C ARG A 9 -18.50 -17.63 -51.20
N LYS A 10 -18.97 -18.86 -51.44
CA LYS A 10 -18.16 -20.08 -51.49
C LYS A 10 -17.91 -20.58 -52.92
N VAL A 11 -18.20 -19.75 -53.93
CA VAL A 11 -18.18 -20.14 -55.35
C VAL A 11 -16.81 -20.67 -55.83
N GLY A 12 -15.71 -20.29 -55.15
CA GLY A 12 -14.38 -20.85 -55.42
C GLY A 12 -14.32 -22.37 -55.31
N LEU A 13 -15.14 -22.98 -54.44
CA LEU A 13 -15.25 -24.44 -54.27
C LEU A 13 -15.90 -25.14 -55.47
N ASP A 14 -16.67 -24.41 -56.30
CA ASP A 14 -17.34 -24.94 -57.49
C ASP A 14 -16.65 -24.55 -58.80
N ASN A 15 -15.98 -23.39 -58.84
CA ASN A 15 -15.40 -22.86 -60.07
C ASN A 15 -14.07 -23.52 -60.43
N ALA A 16 -13.32 -24.01 -59.43
CA ALA A 16 -12.10 -24.75 -59.67
C ALA A 16 -12.41 -26.14 -60.26
N PRO A 17 -11.73 -26.57 -61.35
CA PRO A 17 -11.90 -27.91 -61.90
C PRO A 17 -11.65 -29.02 -60.85
N ALA A 18 -12.47 -30.08 -60.83
CA ALA A 18 -12.24 -31.28 -59.99
C ALA A 18 -10.82 -31.87 -60.18
N ALA A 19 -10.21 -31.64 -61.35
CA ALA A 19 -8.84 -32.06 -61.63
C ALA A 19 -7.78 -31.41 -60.72
N VAL A 20 -8.00 -30.17 -60.26
CA VAL A 20 -7.03 -29.44 -59.44
C VAL A 20 -7.13 -29.76 -57.95
N TRP A 21 -8.24 -30.36 -57.51
CA TRP A 21 -8.45 -30.71 -56.11
C TRP A 21 -7.70 -31.99 -55.72
N ARG A 22 -7.15 -31.96 -54.50
CA ARG A 22 -6.45 -33.09 -53.90
C ARG A 22 -7.44 -34.21 -53.60
N LYS A 23 -7.07 -35.44 -53.96
CA LYS A 23 -7.95 -36.60 -53.82
C LYS A 23 -7.58 -37.46 -52.63
N THR A 24 -8.58 -37.88 -51.88
CA THR A 24 -8.43 -38.89 -50.82
C THR A 24 -8.51 -40.27 -51.45
N ARG A 25 -7.43 -41.06 -51.36
CA ARG A 25 -7.47 -42.44 -51.82
C ARG A 25 -8.36 -43.26 -50.87
N VAL A 26 -9.41 -43.87 -51.41
CA VAL A 26 -10.32 -44.73 -50.65
C VAL A 26 -10.28 -46.14 -51.20
N VAL A 27 -10.31 -47.12 -50.31
CA VAL A 27 -10.35 -48.54 -50.65
C VAL A 27 -11.62 -49.13 -50.09
N PRO A 28 -12.59 -49.51 -50.95
CA PRO A 28 -13.81 -50.12 -50.46
C PRO A 28 -13.52 -51.49 -49.84
N LYS A 29 -13.76 -51.63 -48.54
CA LYS A 29 -13.72 -52.91 -47.83
C LYS A 29 -15.09 -53.57 -47.93
N ASP A 30 -15.14 -54.80 -48.43
CA ASP A 30 -16.41 -55.51 -48.70
C ASP A 30 -17.37 -54.67 -49.57
N GLY A 31 -16.82 -53.91 -50.52
CA GLY A 31 -17.56 -53.02 -51.42
C GLY A 31 -18.07 -51.73 -50.79
N LYS A 32 -17.67 -51.38 -49.55
CA LYS A 32 -18.12 -50.18 -48.84
C LYS A 32 -16.95 -49.31 -48.39
N ILE A 33 -17.18 -48.01 -48.31
CA ILE A 33 -16.28 -47.07 -47.62
C ILE A 33 -16.97 -46.54 -46.36
N GLU A 34 -16.22 -46.37 -45.27
CA GLU A 34 -16.74 -45.65 -44.11
C GLU A 34 -16.69 -44.14 -44.39
N LEU A 35 -17.82 -43.46 -44.23
CA LEU A 35 -17.86 -42.02 -44.12
C LEU A 35 -17.97 -41.61 -42.66
N ARG A 36 -17.27 -40.53 -42.32
CA ARG A 36 -17.31 -39.87 -41.02
C ARG A 36 -17.60 -38.39 -41.24
N TRP A 37 -18.62 -37.88 -40.55
CA TRP A 37 -18.87 -36.45 -40.40
C TRP A 37 -18.34 -35.98 -39.04
N ASP A 38 -17.55 -34.91 -39.06
CA ASP A 38 -17.09 -34.19 -37.89
C ASP A 38 -18.11 -33.09 -37.58
N ASN A 39 -18.93 -33.30 -36.55
CA ASN A 39 -20.02 -32.40 -36.22
C ASN A 39 -19.54 -31.40 -35.16
N THR A 40 -19.50 -30.12 -35.51
CA THR A 40 -19.43 -29.04 -34.52
C THR A 40 -20.72 -29.00 -33.69
N GLN A 41 -21.86 -29.22 -34.37
CA GLN A 41 -23.16 -29.44 -33.76
C GLN A 41 -23.87 -30.60 -34.47
N ALA A 42 -24.29 -31.63 -33.72
CA ALA A 42 -25.10 -32.70 -34.27
C ALA A 42 -26.58 -32.29 -34.34
N HIS A 43 -27.22 -32.66 -35.46
CA HIS A 43 -28.65 -32.50 -35.69
C HIS A 43 -29.31 -33.83 -36.07
N VAL A 44 -30.13 -34.36 -35.18
CA VAL A 44 -30.95 -35.58 -35.37
C VAL A 44 -32.37 -35.27 -34.85
N PRO A 45 -33.45 -35.65 -35.56
CA PRO A 45 -33.49 -36.48 -36.76
C PRO A 45 -33.04 -35.76 -38.03
N ALA A 46 -32.36 -36.50 -38.91
CA ALA A 46 -31.91 -36.02 -40.21
C ALA A 46 -31.80 -37.18 -41.22
N VAL A 47 -31.58 -36.87 -42.50
CA VAL A 47 -31.32 -37.84 -43.58
C VAL A 47 -30.00 -37.51 -44.22
N MET A 48 -29.21 -38.53 -44.51
CA MET A 48 -27.93 -38.42 -45.20
C MET A 48 -28.03 -39.12 -46.56
N ARG A 49 -27.61 -38.43 -47.61
CA ARG A 49 -27.61 -38.91 -48.99
C ARG A 49 -26.23 -38.76 -49.59
N GLU A 50 -25.82 -39.79 -50.29
CA GLU A 50 -24.52 -39.84 -50.94
C GLU A 50 -24.71 -39.97 -52.44
N TYR A 51 -24.02 -39.11 -53.17
CA TYR A 51 -24.02 -39.09 -54.62
C TYR A 51 -22.58 -39.22 -55.12
N LEU A 52 -22.37 -40.04 -56.15
CA LEU A 52 -21.05 -40.26 -56.72
C LEU A 52 -21.03 -39.79 -58.17
N SER A 53 -19.94 -39.14 -58.58
CA SER A 53 -19.75 -38.74 -59.96
C SER A 53 -19.69 -39.96 -60.89
N LYS A 54 -20.44 -39.87 -61.98
CA LYS A 54 -20.46 -40.85 -63.07
C LYS A 54 -19.04 -41.04 -63.62
N PRO A 55 -18.69 -42.25 -64.10
CA PRO A 55 -17.41 -42.48 -64.77
C PRO A 55 -17.16 -41.56 -65.97
N SER A 56 -18.23 -41.06 -66.60
CA SER A 56 -18.18 -40.14 -67.75
C SER A 56 -18.05 -38.66 -67.37
N TYR A 57 -17.94 -38.32 -66.08
CA TYR A 57 -17.78 -36.94 -65.64
C TYR A 57 -16.42 -36.38 -66.08
N ASP A 58 -16.44 -35.22 -66.72
CA ASP A 58 -15.23 -34.48 -67.12
C ASP A 58 -14.78 -33.55 -65.97
N PRO A 59 -13.64 -33.84 -65.31
CA PRO A 59 -13.19 -33.09 -64.15
C PRO A 59 -12.56 -31.74 -64.50
N SER A 60 -12.44 -31.38 -65.79
CA SER A 60 -11.95 -30.07 -66.23
C SER A 60 -12.99 -28.94 -66.09
N ARG A 61 -14.26 -29.31 -65.86
CA ARG A 61 -15.39 -28.37 -65.71
C ARG A 61 -16.11 -28.52 -64.36
N PRO A 62 -16.88 -27.49 -63.93
CA PRO A 62 -17.71 -27.58 -62.72
C PRO A 62 -18.71 -28.75 -62.74
N LEU A 63 -18.93 -29.33 -61.56
CA LEU A 63 -19.84 -30.44 -61.32
C LEU A 63 -21.31 -30.02 -61.45
N ARG A 64 -22.13 -30.87 -62.07
CA ARG A 64 -23.58 -30.69 -62.20
C ARG A 64 -24.34 -31.89 -61.65
N TRP A 65 -25.60 -31.70 -61.27
CA TRP A 65 -26.46 -32.78 -60.78
C TRP A 65 -26.63 -33.92 -61.81
N SER A 66 -26.60 -33.61 -63.11
CA SER A 66 -26.64 -34.60 -64.18
C SER A 66 -25.42 -35.53 -64.21
N ASP A 67 -24.30 -35.11 -63.61
CA ASP A 67 -23.05 -35.86 -63.55
C ASP A 67 -23.01 -36.84 -62.36
N LEU A 68 -24.04 -36.83 -61.51
CA LEU A 68 -24.07 -37.57 -60.24
C LEU A 68 -25.12 -38.69 -60.26
N ASP A 69 -24.77 -39.83 -59.66
CA ASP A 69 -25.70 -40.90 -59.31
C ASP A 69 -25.88 -40.96 -57.80
N LYS A 70 -27.12 -41.01 -57.31
CA LYS A 70 -27.37 -41.26 -55.87
C LYS A 70 -27.05 -42.72 -55.56
N ILE A 71 -26.03 -42.95 -54.74
CA ILE A 71 -25.56 -44.31 -54.42
C ILE A 71 -26.04 -44.80 -53.05
N TYR A 72 -26.44 -43.90 -52.15
CA TYR A 72 -26.87 -44.27 -50.82
C TYR A 72 -27.80 -43.22 -50.19
N GLU A 73 -28.71 -43.68 -49.33
CA GLU A 73 -29.57 -42.85 -48.50
C GLU A 73 -29.87 -43.58 -47.18
N ILE A 74 -29.73 -42.87 -46.06
CA ILE A 74 -29.97 -43.40 -44.72
C ILE A 74 -30.53 -42.30 -43.81
N SER A 75 -31.31 -42.68 -42.79
CA SER A 75 -31.54 -41.79 -41.65
C SER A 75 -30.22 -41.56 -40.91
N ALA A 76 -29.92 -40.31 -40.53
CA ALA A 76 -28.69 -39.97 -39.82
C ALA A 76 -28.56 -40.83 -38.55
N PRO A 77 -27.48 -41.62 -38.41
CA PRO A 77 -27.22 -42.40 -37.21
C PRO A 77 -27.09 -41.51 -35.97
N ASN A 78 -27.26 -42.11 -34.78
CA ASN A 78 -26.98 -41.41 -33.54
C ASN A 78 -25.49 -41.00 -33.49
N PRO A 79 -25.18 -39.74 -33.13
CA PRO A 79 -23.81 -39.27 -33.08
C PRO A 79 -23.05 -39.86 -31.88
N GLU A 80 -21.79 -40.19 -32.10
CA GLU A 80 -20.85 -40.66 -31.08
C GLU A 80 -20.06 -39.48 -30.48
N PRO A 81 -19.76 -39.43 -29.17
CA PRO A 81 -18.94 -38.37 -28.60
C PRO A 81 -17.56 -38.28 -29.25
N ALA A 82 -17.12 -37.06 -29.59
CA ALA A 82 -15.82 -36.88 -30.24
C ALA A 82 -14.65 -37.11 -29.29
N ASN A 83 -14.83 -36.85 -27.97
CA ASN A 83 -13.81 -37.02 -26.93
C ASN A 83 -12.46 -36.38 -27.29
N GLY A 84 -12.49 -35.21 -27.95
CA GLY A 84 -11.30 -34.50 -28.43
C GLY A 84 -10.67 -35.06 -29.72
N GLY A 85 -11.30 -36.05 -30.38
CA GLY A 85 -10.76 -36.75 -31.57
C GLY A 85 -11.13 -36.13 -32.94
N GLY A 86 -11.50 -34.85 -33.00
CA GLY A 86 -11.94 -34.15 -34.22
C GLY A 86 -10.80 -33.47 -34.97
N ARG A 87 -11.00 -33.18 -36.26
CA ARG A 87 -10.03 -32.37 -37.03
C ARG A 87 -10.06 -30.89 -36.67
N LEU A 88 -11.19 -30.41 -36.17
CA LEU A 88 -11.34 -29.05 -35.65
C LEU A 88 -11.52 -29.09 -34.13
N PRO A 89 -11.06 -28.06 -33.40
CA PRO A 89 -11.12 -28.04 -31.94
C PRO A 89 -12.55 -28.00 -31.38
N ASP A 90 -13.52 -27.55 -32.17
CA ASP A 90 -14.93 -27.40 -31.82
C ASP A 90 -15.81 -28.60 -32.21
N VAL A 91 -15.21 -29.69 -32.70
CA VAL A 91 -15.96 -30.92 -33.01
C VAL A 91 -16.42 -31.60 -31.72
N THR A 92 -17.73 -31.72 -31.56
CA THR A 92 -18.35 -32.28 -30.36
C THR A 92 -18.70 -33.75 -30.52
N THR A 93 -19.04 -34.18 -31.74
CA THR A 93 -19.46 -35.56 -32.03
C THR A 93 -19.06 -36.03 -33.43
N PHE A 94 -19.09 -37.33 -33.66
CA PHE A 94 -18.94 -37.96 -34.97
C PHE A 94 -20.23 -38.66 -35.40
N THR A 95 -20.52 -38.62 -36.70
CA THR A 95 -21.51 -39.51 -37.32
C THR A 95 -20.80 -40.41 -38.33
N ARG A 96 -20.89 -41.73 -38.14
CA ARG A 96 -20.22 -42.72 -39.00
C ARG A 96 -21.23 -43.65 -39.66
N TYR A 97 -21.00 -43.98 -40.93
CA TYR A 97 -21.78 -44.98 -41.64
C TYR A 97 -21.01 -45.51 -42.86
N ASN A 98 -21.31 -46.75 -43.25
CA ASN A 98 -20.69 -47.41 -44.39
C ASN A 98 -21.53 -47.19 -45.66
N VAL A 99 -20.90 -46.62 -46.68
CA VAL A 99 -21.51 -46.29 -47.98
C VAL A 99 -21.08 -47.32 -49.02
N PRO A 100 -22.03 -48.00 -49.68
CA PRO A 100 -21.72 -48.93 -50.76
C PRO A 100 -21.19 -48.20 -51.98
N ILE A 101 -20.08 -48.67 -52.52
CA ILE A 101 -19.51 -48.18 -53.78
C ILE A 101 -20.03 -49.09 -54.92
N PRO A 102 -20.55 -48.52 -56.03
CA PRO A 102 -21.01 -49.30 -57.16
C PRO A 102 -19.96 -50.30 -57.65
N ALA A 103 -20.39 -51.53 -57.94
CA ALA A 103 -19.48 -52.60 -58.37
C ALA A 103 -18.66 -52.18 -59.60
N GLY A 104 -17.35 -52.43 -59.56
CA GLY A 104 -16.43 -52.07 -60.64
C GLY A 104 -16.02 -50.60 -60.72
N ARG A 105 -16.60 -49.71 -59.90
CA ARG A 105 -16.18 -48.30 -59.85
C ARG A 105 -14.75 -48.20 -59.32
N LYS A 106 -13.89 -47.53 -60.10
CA LYS A 106 -12.47 -47.27 -59.80
C LYS A 106 -12.06 -45.90 -60.32
N GLY A 107 -10.91 -45.40 -59.89
CA GLY A 107 -10.33 -44.14 -60.33
C GLY A 107 -10.95 -42.93 -59.64
N ASP A 108 -10.65 -41.75 -60.19
CA ASP A 108 -11.06 -40.48 -59.60
C ASP A 108 -12.58 -40.28 -59.62
N ALA A 109 -13.09 -39.65 -58.57
CA ALA A 109 -14.50 -39.35 -58.40
C ALA A 109 -14.69 -38.14 -57.48
N VAL A 110 -15.84 -37.49 -57.62
CA VAL A 110 -16.35 -36.57 -56.59
C VAL A 110 -17.51 -37.27 -55.87
N LEU A 111 -17.38 -37.42 -54.56
CA LEU A 111 -18.45 -37.89 -53.68
C LEU A 111 -19.13 -36.67 -53.06
N VAL A 112 -20.40 -36.47 -53.36
CA VAL A 112 -21.22 -35.40 -52.79
C VAL A 112 -22.06 -35.98 -51.66
N SER A 113 -21.81 -35.49 -50.46
CA SER A 113 -22.51 -35.88 -49.24
C SER A 113 -23.49 -34.78 -48.84
N TYR A 114 -24.73 -35.16 -48.59
CA TYR A 114 -25.82 -34.24 -48.29
C TYR A 114 -26.54 -34.65 -47.01
N TRP A 115 -26.47 -33.79 -46.00
CA TRP A 115 -27.10 -33.98 -44.70
C TRP A 115 -28.27 -33.02 -44.54
N GLN A 116 -29.50 -33.54 -44.53
CA GLN A 116 -30.73 -32.75 -44.44
C GLN A 116 -31.38 -32.93 -43.08
N ARG A 117 -31.52 -31.83 -42.32
CA ARG A 117 -32.24 -31.82 -41.04
C ARG A 117 -33.73 -32.08 -41.26
N ARG A 118 -34.36 -32.82 -40.35
CA ARG A 118 -35.82 -33.04 -40.30
C ARG A 118 -36.44 -32.26 -39.15
N ASP A 119 -36.36 -30.94 -39.25
CA ASP A 119 -36.97 -29.99 -38.32
C ASP A 119 -37.54 -28.78 -39.06
N ALA A 120 -38.11 -27.82 -38.32
CA ALA A 120 -38.71 -26.61 -38.89
C ALA A 120 -37.69 -25.68 -39.59
N GLY A 121 -36.40 -25.81 -39.29
CA GLY A 121 -35.35 -25.04 -39.95
C GLY A 121 -35.06 -25.53 -41.37
N ASN A 122 -35.35 -26.82 -41.65
CA ASN A 122 -35.19 -27.46 -42.96
C ASN A 122 -33.82 -27.20 -43.63
N GLU A 123 -32.78 -26.98 -42.83
CA GLU A 123 -31.44 -26.69 -43.31
C GLU A 123 -30.72 -27.95 -43.79
N GLY A 124 -29.93 -27.78 -44.85
CA GLY A 124 -29.19 -28.85 -45.51
C GLY A 124 -27.72 -28.50 -45.69
N PHE A 125 -26.83 -29.44 -45.35
CA PHE A 125 -25.39 -29.30 -45.48
C PHE A 125 -24.89 -30.12 -46.67
N PHE A 126 -24.12 -29.50 -47.56
CA PHE A 126 -23.52 -30.14 -48.73
C PHE A 126 -22.01 -30.11 -48.63
N ASN A 127 -21.36 -31.26 -48.85
CA ASN A 127 -19.91 -31.34 -48.97
C ASN A 127 -19.54 -32.14 -50.22
N CYS A 128 -18.51 -31.67 -50.94
CA CYS A 128 -17.86 -32.44 -52.00
C CYS A 128 -16.54 -33.00 -51.46
N SER A 129 -16.34 -34.30 -51.64
CA SER A 129 -15.11 -35.00 -51.31
C SER A 129 -14.51 -35.54 -52.60
N ASP A 130 -13.35 -34.99 -52.98
CA ASP A 130 -12.56 -35.51 -54.09
C ASP A 130 -11.84 -36.79 -53.64
N ILE A 131 -12.10 -37.89 -54.33
CA ILE A 131 -11.59 -39.22 -53.96
C ILE A 131 -11.00 -39.96 -55.16
N THR A 132 -10.08 -40.89 -54.88
CA THR A 132 -9.62 -41.89 -55.84
C THR A 132 -10.01 -43.26 -55.32
N ILE A 133 -10.94 -43.93 -56.00
CA ILE A 133 -11.43 -45.26 -55.61
C ILE A 133 -10.46 -46.31 -56.14
N ALA A 134 -9.77 -46.99 -55.23
CA ALA A 134 -8.77 -48.00 -55.55
C ALA A 134 -9.21 -49.41 -55.12
N SER A 135 -8.62 -50.45 -55.72
CA SER A 135 -8.81 -51.83 -55.27
C SER A 135 -7.90 -52.18 -54.08
N ASP A 136 -8.36 -53.10 -53.22
CA ASP A 136 -7.69 -53.63 -52.02
C ASP A 136 -6.32 -54.28 -52.29
N THR A 137 -6.00 -54.52 -53.55
CA THR A 137 -4.64 -54.82 -53.95
C THR A 137 -3.81 -53.54 -53.81
N GLY A 138 -3.14 -53.38 -52.66
CA GLY A 138 -1.80 -52.80 -52.72
C GLY A 138 -1.09 -53.45 -53.91
N GLU A 139 -0.54 -52.66 -54.82
CA GLU A 139 0.05 -53.22 -56.03
C GLU A 139 1.03 -54.33 -55.63
N PRO A 140 0.91 -55.55 -56.20
CA PRO A 140 1.72 -56.68 -55.79
C PRO A 140 3.20 -56.30 -55.77
N GLY A 141 3.82 -56.37 -54.58
CA GLY A 141 5.24 -56.06 -54.38
C GLY A 141 5.58 -54.66 -53.86
N PHE A 142 4.62 -53.73 -53.75
CA PHE A 142 4.88 -52.42 -53.11
C PHE A 142 4.57 -52.47 -51.61
N PRO A 143 5.57 -52.28 -50.73
CA PRO A 143 5.44 -52.61 -49.31
C PRO A 143 4.84 -51.49 -48.45
N TRP A 144 4.35 -50.41 -49.06
CA TRP A 144 3.91 -49.20 -48.37
C TRP A 144 2.44 -48.88 -48.61
N ILE A 145 1.76 -48.45 -47.55
CA ILE A 145 0.39 -47.97 -47.57
C ILE A 145 0.43 -46.44 -47.59
N ASP A 146 -0.23 -45.83 -48.58
CA ASP A 146 -0.49 -44.39 -48.57
C ASP A 146 -1.43 -44.08 -47.40
N SER A 147 -0.86 -43.52 -46.33
CA SER A 147 -1.58 -43.25 -45.09
C SER A 147 -2.33 -41.93 -45.19
N ASN A 148 -1.61 -40.83 -45.45
CA ASN A 148 -2.13 -39.47 -45.35
C ASN A 148 -1.26 -38.48 -46.14
N PRO A 149 -1.79 -37.28 -46.44
CA PRO A 149 -0.97 -36.11 -46.68
C PRO A 149 0.23 -35.96 -45.75
N TYR A 150 1.41 -35.57 -46.26
CA TYR A 150 2.49 -35.13 -45.38
C TYR A 150 2.23 -33.74 -44.80
N LEU A 151 1.85 -32.80 -45.66
CA LEU A 151 1.43 -31.47 -45.25
C LEU A 151 -0.06 -31.29 -45.55
N GLU A 152 -0.79 -30.90 -44.50
CA GLU A 152 -2.20 -30.54 -44.56
C GLU A 152 -2.34 -29.02 -44.64
N SER A 153 -3.42 -28.55 -45.27
CA SER A 153 -3.71 -27.12 -45.35
C SER A 153 -3.95 -26.57 -43.94
N GLY A 154 -3.31 -25.44 -43.61
CA GLY A 154 -3.44 -24.80 -42.29
C GLY A 154 -2.49 -25.33 -41.21
N PHE A 155 -1.63 -26.30 -41.50
CA PHE A 155 -0.61 -26.75 -40.55
C PHE A 155 0.58 -25.76 -40.53
N THR A 156 0.50 -24.75 -39.67
CA THR A 156 1.47 -23.64 -39.62
C THR A 156 2.07 -23.49 -38.22
N PRO A 157 3.21 -24.14 -37.93
CA PRO A 157 3.90 -23.96 -36.65
C PRO A 157 4.62 -22.61 -36.58
N ASN A 158 4.76 -22.08 -35.37
CA ASN A 158 5.43 -20.82 -35.09
C ASN A 158 6.85 -21.06 -34.56
N VAL A 159 7.67 -20.01 -34.60
CA VAL A 159 8.99 -20.03 -33.93
C VAL A 159 8.79 -20.27 -32.43
N GLY A 160 9.49 -21.27 -31.89
CA GLY A 160 9.37 -21.73 -30.52
C GLY A 160 8.53 -23.00 -30.36
N ASP A 161 7.67 -23.33 -31.34
CA ASP A 161 6.96 -24.61 -31.36
C ASP A 161 7.91 -25.76 -31.73
N ALA A 162 7.43 -27.00 -31.55
CA ALA A 162 8.00 -28.19 -32.17
C ALA A 162 6.94 -28.92 -32.99
N VAL A 163 7.31 -29.40 -34.18
CA VAL A 163 6.48 -30.35 -34.93
C VAL A 163 6.79 -31.75 -34.41
N ARG A 164 5.81 -32.38 -33.76
CA ARG A 164 5.91 -33.75 -33.27
C ARG A 164 5.29 -34.73 -34.26
N PHE A 165 6.06 -35.70 -34.71
CA PHE A 165 5.64 -36.78 -35.58
C PHE A 165 5.76 -38.12 -34.86
N ARG A 166 4.67 -38.90 -34.86
CA ARG A 166 4.60 -40.18 -34.17
C ARG A 166 4.17 -41.29 -35.10
N VAL A 167 4.68 -42.50 -34.86
CA VAL A 167 4.20 -43.74 -35.47
C VAL A 167 3.83 -44.72 -34.38
N MET A 168 2.60 -45.21 -34.43
CA MET A 168 2.00 -46.14 -33.47
C MET A 168 1.66 -47.46 -34.16
N GLY A 169 1.95 -48.59 -33.53
CA GLY A 169 1.52 -49.92 -33.99
C GLY A 169 2.62 -50.97 -34.02
N GLY A 170 2.43 -51.97 -34.88
CA GLY A 170 3.24 -53.20 -34.92
C GLY A 170 2.53 -54.37 -34.23
N ASN A 171 3.30 -55.32 -33.68
CA ASN A 171 2.78 -56.56 -33.10
C ASN A 171 1.95 -56.37 -31.82
N ALA A 172 2.07 -55.20 -31.17
CA ALA A 172 1.25 -54.78 -30.05
C ALA A 172 0.52 -53.49 -30.43
N ARG A 173 -0.83 -53.50 -30.35
CA ARG A 173 -1.63 -52.30 -30.63
C ARG A 173 -1.27 -51.20 -29.63
N GLY A 174 -0.92 -50.02 -30.15
CA GLY A 174 -0.69 -48.82 -29.34
C GLY A 174 0.76 -48.56 -28.93
N THR A 175 1.73 -49.38 -29.33
CA THR A 175 3.15 -49.10 -29.07
C THR A 175 3.63 -47.95 -29.95
N GLU A 176 4.22 -46.92 -29.34
CA GLU A 176 4.91 -45.83 -30.05
C GLU A 176 6.30 -46.33 -30.48
N VAL A 177 6.53 -46.40 -31.80
CA VAL A 177 7.80 -46.88 -32.39
C VAL A 177 8.63 -45.75 -33.01
N VAL A 178 8.00 -44.60 -33.22
CA VAL A 178 8.66 -43.36 -33.65
C VAL A 178 8.04 -42.23 -32.86
N ASP A 179 8.88 -41.41 -32.24
CA ASP A 179 8.53 -40.11 -31.68
C ASP A 179 9.63 -39.11 -32.00
N VAL A 180 9.37 -38.26 -32.98
CA VAL A 180 10.31 -37.22 -33.44
C VAL A 180 9.70 -35.88 -33.11
N GLN A 181 10.44 -35.07 -32.34
CA GLN A 181 10.11 -33.67 -32.14
C GLN A 181 11.13 -32.81 -32.90
N HIS A 182 10.64 -32.11 -33.90
CA HIS A 182 11.45 -31.23 -34.74
C HIS A 182 11.22 -29.77 -34.32
N PRO A 183 12.20 -29.10 -33.69
CA PRO A 183 12.03 -27.74 -33.19
C PRO A 183 11.94 -26.72 -34.32
N ILE A 184 11.06 -25.75 -34.15
CA ILE A 184 10.85 -24.66 -35.10
C ILE A 184 11.55 -23.40 -34.59
N THR A 185 12.54 -22.98 -35.36
CA THR A 185 13.41 -21.84 -35.08
C THR A 185 13.18 -20.76 -36.14
N GLY A 186 13.72 -19.56 -35.89
CA GLY A 186 13.68 -18.50 -36.90
C GLY A 186 14.38 -18.88 -38.21
N ALA A 187 15.30 -19.86 -38.19
CA ALA A 187 16.03 -20.31 -39.36
C ALA A 187 15.24 -21.29 -40.26
N ASN A 188 14.28 -22.04 -39.69
CA ASN A 188 13.59 -23.12 -40.42
C ASN A 188 12.05 -23.01 -40.45
N VAL A 189 11.46 -21.94 -39.89
CA VAL A 189 9.99 -21.74 -39.84
C VAL A 189 9.27 -21.84 -41.20
N GLN A 190 9.97 -21.56 -42.29
CA GLN A 190 9.43 -21.73 -43.64
C GLN A 190 9.13 -23.22 -43.92
N PRO A 191 7.92 -23.59 -44.40
CA PRO A 191 7.56 -24.99 -44.70
C PRO A 191 8.50 -25.71 -45.65
N GLN A 192 9.16 -24.99 -46.54
CA GLN A 192 10.19 -25.52 -47.45
C GLN A 192 11.39 -26.11 -46.70
N ILE A 193 11.66 -25.63 -45.49
CA ILE A 193 12.82 -25.98 -44.68
C ILE A 193 12.44 -27.01 -43.62
N TRP A 194 11.63 -26.66 -42.61
CA TRP A 194 11.34 -27.61 -41.51
C TRP A 194 10.68 -28.91 -42.00
N ALA A 195 9.79 -28.83 -43.00
CA ALA A 195 9.10 -30.03 -43.48
C ALA A 195 10.08 -30.94 -44.22
N ARG A 196 11.07 -30.36 -44.91
CA ARG A 196 12.15 -31.12 -45.53
C ARG A 196 13.05 -31.76 -44.47
N GLU A 197 13.48 -31.01 -43.46
CA GLU A 197 14.33 -31.49 -42.38
C GLU A 197 13.69 -32.65 -41.60
N LEU A 198 12.40 -32.53 -41.28
CA LEU A 198 11.62 -33.59 -40.66
C LEU A 198 11.47 -34.80 -41.59
N ALA A 199 11.19 -34.59 -42.89
CA ALA A 199 11.07 -35.68 -43.85
C ALA A 199 12.39 -36.45 -44.02
N ASP A 200 13.52 -35.74 -44.09
CA ASP A 200 14.85 -36.34 -44.13
C ASP A 200 15.12 -37.16 -42.86
N THR A 201 14.77 -36.62 -41.69
CA THR A 201 14.88 -37.34 -40.40
C THR A 201 14.07 -38.64 -40.41
N LEU A 202 12.80 -38.57 -40.82
CA LEU A 202 11.90 -39.72 -40.87
C LEU A 202 12.38 -40.76 -41.90
N ASN A 203 12.73 -40.33 -43.11
CA ASN A 203 13.19 -41.22 -44.17
C ASN A 203 14.52 -41.91 -43.83
N GLN A 204 15.46 -41.20 -43.22
CA GLN A 204 16.79 -41.74 -42.92
C GLN A 204 16.82 -42.60 -41.67
N ARG A 205 16.12 -42.19 -40.60
CA ARG A 205 16.21 -42.86 -39.28
C ARG A 205 15.05 -43.82 -39.01
N HIS A 206 13.92 -43.63 -39.67
CA HIS A 206 12.69 -44.36 -39.42
C HIS A 206 12.07 -44.97 -40.69
N GLY A 207 12.88 -45.09 -41.75
CA GLY A 207 12.51 -45.69 -43.04
C GLY A 207 12.07 -47.15 -42.99
N SER A 208 12.18 -47.83 -41.85
CA SER A 208 11.58 -49.16 -41.61
C SER A 208 10.08 -49.10 -41.33
N TYR A 209 9.56 -47.94 -40.88
CA TYR A 209 8.17 -47.76 -40.46
C TYR A 209 7.42 -46.74 -41.31
N VAL A 210 8.11 -45.67 -41.74
CA VAL A 210 7.52 -44.54 -42.45
C VAL A 210 8.45 -44.04 -43.56
N GLN A 211 7.87 -43.66 -44.70
CA GLN A 211 8.54 -42.87 -45.74
C GLN A 211 7.69 -41.65 -46.11
N ILE A 212 8.35 -40.54 -46.39
CA ILE A 212 7.77 -39.26 -46.78
C ILE A 212 8.19 -38.94 -48.21
N GLY A 213 7.21 -38.79 -49.10
CA GLY A 213 7.50 -38.41 -50.48
C GLY A 213 6.38 -38.70 -51.47
N VAL A 214 6.68 -38.49 -52.75
CA VAL A 214 5.87 -38.90 -53.90
C VAL A 214 6.40 -40.23 -54.41
N ARG A 215 5.50 -41.18 -54.67
CA ARG A 215 5.87 -42.49 -55.23
C ARG A 215 6.25 -42.34 -56.71
N ALA A 216 7.39 -42.91 -57.08
CA ALA A 216 7.83 -43.07 -58.46
C ALA A 216 8.24 -44.54 -58.67
N GLY A 217 7.36 -45.34 -59.27
CA GLY A 217 7.57 -46.79 -59.37
C GLY A 217 7.55 -47.47 -58.00
N ASN A 218 8.65 -48.12 -57.62
CA ASN A 218 8.81 -48.75 -56.30
C ASN A 218 9.48 -47.85 -55.26
N ASP A 219 9.94 -46.67 -55.67
CA ASP A 219 10.64 -45.74 -54.79
C ASP A 219 9.73 -44.60 -54.35
N ILE A 220 10.10 -43.97 -53.24
CA ILE A 220 9.43 -42.81 -52.66
C ILE A 220 10.46 -41.70 -52.52
N HIS A 221 10.24 -40.58 -53.19
CA HIS A 221 11.15 -39.44 -53.19
C HIS A 221 10.46 -38.18 -52.68
N TYR A 222 11.14 -37.45 -51.80
CA TYR A 222 10.64 -36.16 -51.34
C TYR A 222 10.61 -35.16 -52.49
N ASN A 223 9.44 -34.57 -52.75
CA ASN A 223 9.26 -33.51 -53.74
C ASN A 223 9.40 -32.14 -53.05
N ALA A 224 10.55 -31.51 -53.20
CA ALA A 224 10.83 -30.21 -52.59
C ALA A 224 10.17 -29.03 -53.33
N THR A 225 9.76 -29.24 -54.59
CA THR A 225 9.15 -28.19 -55.43
C THR A 225 7.64 -28.12 -55.19
N ASP A 226 6.98 -29.27 -55.11
CA ASP A 226 5.57 -29.39 -54.77
C ASP A 226 5.43 -30.08 -53.41
N LEU A 227 5.49 -29.27 -52.36
CA LEU A 227 5.45 -29.75 -50.98
C LEU A 227 4.16 -30.51 -50.67
N VAL A 228 3.02 -30.11 -51.26
CA VAL A 228 1.71 -30.69 -50.97
C VAL A 228 1.48 -32.03 -51.66
N ALA A 229 2.27 -32.34 -52.71
CA ALA A 229 2.27 -33.65 -53.34
C ALA A 229 2.82 -34.76 -52.42
N ASN A 230 3.68 -34.42 -51.45
CA ASN A 230 4.27 -35.41 -50.54
C ASN A 230 3.20 -36.11 -49.70
N ARG A 231 3.38 -37.42 -49.55
CA ARG A 231 2.52 -38.32 -48.77
C ARG A 231 3.31 -38.98 -47.65
N ILE A 232 2.59 -39.39 -46.60
CA ILE A 232 3.07 -40.28 -45.55
C ILE A 232 2.76 -41.70 -45.97
N TRP A 233 3.79 -42.51 -46.14
CA TRP A 233 3.72 -43.90 -46.50
C TRP A 233 4.09 -44.75 -45.28
N LEU A 234 3.21 -45.65 -44.85
CA LEU A 234 3.41 -46.49 -43.67
C LEU A 234 3.47 -47.97 -44.03
N LYS A 235 4.21 -48.75 -43.25
CA LYS A 235 4.11 -50.21 -43.29
C LYS A 235 2.73 -50.67 -42.78
N GLN A 236 2.28 -51.82 -43.25
CA GLN A 236 1.05 -52.44 -42.76
C GLN A 236 1.09 -52.64 -41.24
N GLY A 237 0.00 -52.31 -40.56
CA GLY A 237 -0.13 -52.44 -39.11
C GLY A 237 0.35 -51.22 -38.30
N TYR A 238 0.83 -50.16 -38.98
CA TYR A 238 1.19 -48.89 -38.36
C TYR A 238 0.19 -47.78 -38.70
N SER A 239 0.16 -46.77 -37.82
CA SER A 239 -0.57 -45.52 -37.97
C SER A 239 0.35 -44.37 -37.58
N SER A 240 0.07 -43.15 -38.04
CA SER A 240 0.87 -41.97 -37.69
C SER A 240 0.01 -40.83 -37.20
N ALA A 241 0.64 -39.92 -36.46
CA ALA A 241 0.06 -38.65 -36.05
C ALA A 241 1.12 -37.55 -36.15
N MET A 242 0.74 -36.38 -36.68
CA MET A 242 1.57 -35.19 -36.70
C MET A 242 0.83 -34.05 -35.99
N SER A 243 1.52 -33.35 -35.09
CA SER A 243 0.92 -32.28 -34.28
C SER A 243 1.93 -31.17 -34.00
N ILE A 244 1.43 -29.96 -33.79
CA ILE A 244 2.22 -28.84 -33.28
C ILE A 244 2.22 -28.94 -31.75
N VAL A 245 3.40 -28.94 -31.15
CA VAL A 245 3.62 -28.86 -29.71
C VAL A 245 4.10 -27.45 -29.43
N ALA A 246 3.24 -26.65 -28.82
CA ALA A 246 3.63 -25.33 -28.33
C ALA A 246 4.74 -25.47 -27.28
N PRO A 247 5.64 -24.48 -27.14
CA PRO A 247 6.59 -24.48 -26.04
C PRO A 247 5.83 -24.60 -24.73
N GLU A 248 6.36 -25.42 -23.82
CA GLU A 248 5.80 -25.51 -22.48
C GLU A 248 5.77 -24.09 -21.89
N PRO A 249 4.63 -23.59 -21.39
CA PRO A 249 4.62 -22.32 -20.71
C PRO A 249 5.66 -22.37 -19.57
N PRO A 250 6.35 -21.26 -19.28
CA PRO A 250 7.29 -21.24 -18.17
C PRO A 250 6.59 -21.79 -16.92
N PRO A 251 7.30 -22.58 -16.07
CA PRO A 251 6.69 -23.17 -14.89
C PRO A 251 5.92 -22.09 -14.13
N GLN A 252 4.63 -22.33 -13.95
CA GLN A 252 3.72 -21.34 -13.43
C GLN A 252 4.19 -20.89 -12.04
N PRO A 253 4.54 -19.61 -11.87
CA PRO A 253 5.34 -19.19 -10.72
C PRO A 253 4.56 -19.38 -9.42
N ILE A 254 5.25 -19.86 -8.41
CA ILE A 254 4.80 -19.70 -7.03
C ILE A 254 4.70 -18.19 -6.80
N THR A 255 3.51 -17.72 -6.42
CA THR A 255 3.34 -16.35 -5.95
C THR A 255 3.48 -16.33 -4.44
N ALA A 256 4.18 -15.34 -3.88
CA ALA A 256 4.37 -15.22 -2.43
C ALA A 256 4.44 -13.75 -2.01
N THR A 257 3.60 -13.36 -1.06
CA THR A 257 3.60 -12.01 -0.47
C THR A 257 3.79 -12.09 1.04
N LEU A 258 4.90 -11.52 1.52
CA LEU A 258 5.22 -11.46 2.94
C LEU A 258 4.63 -10.20 3.60
N THR A 259 3.94 -10.42 4.72
CA THR A 259 3.45 -9.40 5.65
C THR A 259 4.19 -9.49 6.98
N ALA A 260 4.66 -8.35 7.47
CA ALA A 260 5.31 -8.17 8.77
C ALA A 260 5.01 -6.74 9.30
N PRO A 261 5.07 -6.50 10.62
CA PRO A 261 4.99 -5.16 11.20
C PRO A 261 6.08 -4.23 10.67
N GLY A 262 5.80 -2.92 10.60
CA GLY A 262 6.83 -1.94 10.27
C GLY A 262 7.77 -1.62 11.43
N GLU A 263 7.25 -1.66 12.67
CA GLU A 263 7.98 -1.36 13.91
C GLU A 263 7.45 -2.19 15.07
N VAL A 264 8.33 -2.58 16.00
CA VAL A 264 8.04 -3.31 17.25
C VAL A 264 8.97 -2.83 18.37
N ARG A 265 8.61 -3.05 19.64
CA ARG A 265 9.51 -2.75 20.78
C ARG A 265 10.41 -3.93 21.13
N SER A 266 11.52 -3.65 21.79
CA SER A 266 12.42 -4.66 22.38
C SER A 266 11.64 -5.69 23.20
N GLY A 267 11.86 -6.98 22.90
CA GLY A 267 11.20 -8.09 23.59
C GLY A 267 9.78 -8.42 23.14
N GLU A 268 9.16 -7.62 22.25
CA GLU A 268 7.85 -7.92 21.68
C GLU A 268 7.90 -9.03 20.63
N ALA A 269 6.73 -9.64 20.40
CA ALA A 269 6.53 -10.61 19.33
C ALA A 269 6.51 -9.91 17.96
N VAL A 270 7.18 -10.49 16.97
CA VAL A 270 7.19 -10.03 15.57
C VAL A 270 6.40 -11.03 14.72
N PRO A 271 5.06 -10.90 14.62
CA PRO A 271 4.24 -11.81 13.84
C PRO A 271 4.53 -11.63 12.35
N VAL A 272 4.63 -12.74 11.62
CA VAL A 272 4.85 -12.74 10.17
C VAL A 272 3.96 -13.75 9.49
N ARG A 273 3.53 -13.43 8.27
CA ARG A 273 2.66 -14.30 7.45
C ARG A 273 3.01 -14.14 5.99
N VAL A 274 3.12 -15.24 5.28
CA VAL A 274 3.24 -15.26 3.83
C VAL A 274 1.96 -15.80 3.21
N ASP A 275 1.38 -15.02 2.31
CA ASP A 275 0.31 -15.47 1.42
C ASP A 275 0.97 -16.01 0.15
N ALA A 276 1.07 -17.33 0.04
CA ALA A 276 1.69 -18.01 -1.10
C ALA A 276 0.72 -18.96 -1.81
N LYS A 277 0.83 -19.04 -3.13
CA LYS A 277 0.00 -19.90 -3.98
C LYS A 277 0.82 -20.52 -5.10
N SER A 278 0.65 -21.84 -5.28
CA SER A 278 0.99 -22.54 -6.52
C SER A 278 -0.21 -22.48 -7.46
N GLU A 279 -0.04 -22.02 -8.70
CA GLU A 279 -1.14 -22.00 -9.68
C GLU A 279 -1.66 -23.40 -10.00
N THR A 280 -0.82 -24.43 -9.84
CA THR A 280 -1.17 -25.84 -10.05
C THR A 280 -1.70 -26.54 -8.78
N GLY A 281 -1.86 -25.81 -7.66
CA GLY A 281 -2.40 -26.35 -6.41
C GLY A 281 -1.47 -27.32 -5.68
N ARG A 282 -0.18 -27.35 -6.05
CA ARG A 282 0.83 -28.22 -5.44
C ARG A 282 1.13 -27.87 -3.98
N PRO A 283 1.58 -28.84 -3.18
CA PRO A 283 2.03 -28.59 -1.81
C PRO A 283 3.23 -27.64 -1.78
N LEU A 284 3.25 -26.74 -0.80
CA LEU A 284 4.31 -25.73 -0.63
C LEU A 284 5.12 -25.98 0.65
N SER A 285 6.40 -25.62 0.59
CA SER A 285 7.33 -25.61 1.71
C SER A 285 7.93 -24.22 1.92
N TYR A 286 8.31 -23.90 3.16
CA TYR A 286 8.70 -22.57 3.60
C TYR A 286 10.05 -22.60 4.32
N VAL A 287 10.99 -21.77 3.87
CA VAL A 287 12.29 -21.56 4.52
C VAL A 287 12.43 -20.08 4.86
N TRP A 288 12.38 -19.78 6.16
CA TRP A 288 12.42 -18.40 6.65
C TRP A 288 13.84 -17.91 6.92
N SER A 289 14.13 -16.67 6.50
CA SER A 289 15.38 -15.95 6.73
C SER A 289 15.13 -14.64 7.49
N ARG A 290 16.07 -14.25 8.36
CA ARG A 290 15.95 -13.04 9.18
C ARG A 290 17.32 -12.52 9.62
N THR A 291 17.38 -11.27 10.07
CA THR A 291 18.51 -10.74 10.84
C THR A 291 18.57 -11.43 12.21
N SER A 292 19.39 -12.48 12.32
CA SER A 292 19.43 -13.38 13.49
C SER A 292 19.84 -12.70 14.79
N SER A 293 20.60 -11.61 14.74
CA SER A 293 20.97 -10.81 15.91
C SER A 293 19.82 -9.96 16.46
N LEU A 294 18.75 -9.77 15.70
CA LEU A 294 17.63 -8.89 16.06
C LEU A 294 16.30 -9.63 16.25
N PHE A 295 16.14 -10.79 15.60
CA PHE A 295 14.92 -11.59 15.67
C PHE A 295 15.25 -13.01 16.13
N GLU A 296 14.87 -13.34 17.36
CA GLU A 296 15.10 -14.63 17.99
C GLU A 296 13.95 -15.63 17.71
N GLY A 297 14.25 -16.93 17.72
CA GLY A 297 13.29 -18.01 17.51
C GLY A 297 13.20 -18.53 16.06
N THR A 298 12.44 -19.61 15.83
CA THR A 298 12.26 -20.23 14.51
C THR A 298 10.78 -20.45 14.21
N ILE A 299 10.38 -20.32 12.94
CA ILE A 299 9.00 -20.57 12.49
C ILE A 299 8.85 -22.00 11.93
N GLY A 300 9.92 -22.52 11.32
CA GLY A 300 9.90 -23.82 10.65
C GLY A 300 9.16 -23.77 9.31
N ASN A 301 8.74 -24.94 8.83
CA ASN A 301 8.02 -25.10 7.57
C ASN A 301 6.52 -24.76 7.72
N GLN A 302 6.21 -23.50 7.99
CA GLN A 302 4.85 -22.99 8.20
C GLN A 302 4.65 -21.64 7.47
N PRO A 303 3.42 -21.33 7.00
CA PRO A 303 3.13 -20.08 6.28
C PRO A 303 3.07 -18.83 7.20
N SER A 304 3.06 -19.02 8.52
CA SER A 304 3.05 -17.93 9.49
C SER A 304 3.66 -18.35 10.82
N GLY A 305 4.12 -17.37 11.58
CA GLY A 305 4.65 -17.57 12.93
C GLY A 305 5.02 -16.24 13.57
N SER A 306 5.84 -16.27 14.62
CA SER A 306 6.35 -15.07 15.25
C SER A 306 7.79 -15.25 15.69
N TYR A 307 8.60 -14.22 15.51
CA TYR A 307 9.88 -14.07 16.19
C TYR A 307 9.73 -13.30 17.49
N ARG A 308 10.82 -13.20 18.26
CA ARG A 308 10.94 -12.26 19.37
C ARG A 308 11.98 -11.19 19.04
N ALA A 309 11.63 -9.91 19.19
CA ALA A 309 12.57 -8.82 19.00
C ALA A 309 13.62 -8.80 20.11
N ALA A 310 14.89 -8.70 19.74
CA ALA A 310 15.98 -8.56 20.70
C ALA A 310 15.92 -7.19 21.40
N THR A 311 16.58 -7.09 22.55
CA THR A 311 16.72 -5.80 23.25
C THR A 311 17.75 -4.93 22.55
N VAL A 312 17.34 -3.72 22.15
CA VAL A 312 18.21 -2.72 21.54
C VAL A 312 18.27 -1.45 22.38
N ALA A 313 19.46 -0.82 22.44
CA ALA A 313 19.66 0.45 23.13
C ALA A 313 19.30 1.67 22.26
N THR A 314 19.38 1.52 20.93
CA THR A 314 18.97 2.51 19.95
C THR A 314 18.12 1.85 18.87
N PRO A 315 17.23 2.59 18.19
CA PRO A 315 16.39 2.01 17.16
C PRO A 315 17.22 1.35 16.04
N THR A 316 16.96 0.08 15.80
CA THR A 316 17.75 -0.77 14.90
C THR A 316 16.83 -1.47 13.90
N ASN A 317 17.21 -1.49 12.62
CA ASN A 317 16.44 -2.14 11.57
C ASN A 317 17.00 -3.55 11.31
N GLY A 318 16.09 -4.52 11.17
CA GLY A 318 16.42 -5.85 10.66
C GLY A 318 15.50 -6.22 9.51
N THR A 319 15.84 -7.29 8.79
CA THR A 319 15.07 -7.78 7.66
C THR A 319 14.55 -9.19 7.90
N ILE A 320 13.42 -9.52 7.28
CA ILE A 320 12.81 -10.85 7.24
C ILE A 320 12.42 -11.16 5.78
N SER A 321 12.68 -12.39 5.33
CA SER A 321 12.21 -12.94 4.05
C SER A 321 11.89 -14.41 4.17
N VAL A 322 11.18 -14.96 3.18
CA VAL A 322 10.87 -16.39 3.11
C VAL A 322 11.05 -16.88 1.68
N THR A 323 11.68 -18.03 1.55
CA THR A 323 11.72 -18.80 0.30
C THR A 323 10.60 -19.84 0.35
N VAL A 324 9.76 -19.84 -0.67
CA VAL A 324 8.66 -20.79 -0.84
C VAL A 324 8.98 -21.70 -2.01
N SER A 325 8.89 -23.02 -1.81
CA SER A 325 9.21 -24.02 -2.83
C SER A 325 8.12 -25.07 -2.98
N ASP A 326 7.94 -25.62 -4.18
CA ASP A 326 7.06 -26.76 -4.46
C ASP A 326 7.81 -28.10 -4.48
N ASP A 327 7.06 -29.18 -4.73
CA ASP A 327 7.58 -30.55 -4.80
C ASP A 327 8.33 -30.90 -6.10
N GLN A 328 8.43 -29.96 -7.05
CA GLN A 328 9.20 -30.08 -8.29
C GLN A 328 10.49 -29.26 -8.29
N GLY A 329 10.79 -28.58 -7.19
CA GLY A 329 12.00 -27.77 -7.04
C GLY A 329 11.87 -26.34 -7.58
N HIS A 330 10.66 -25.89 -7.96
CA HIS A 330 10.43 -24.47 -8.21
C HIS A 330 10.45 -23.72 -6.90
N SER A 331 11.03 -22.51 -6.89
CA SER A 331 11.07 -21.68 -5.69
C SER A 331 10.99 -20.18 -6.00
N VAL A 332 10.44 -19.43 -5.06
CA VAL A 332 10.42 -17.97 -5.05
C VAL A 332 10.84 -17.45 -3.69
N THR A 333 11.67 -16.42 -3.65
CA THR A 333 12.04 -15.72 -2.40
C THR A 333 11.36 -14.37 -2.37
N THR A 334 10.61 -14.09 -1.30
CA THR A 334 9.96 -12.79 -1.13
C THR A 334 11.01 -11.68 -0.96
N PRO A 335 10.73 -10.44 -1.42
CA PRO A 335 11.56 -9.30 -1.06
C PRO A 335 11.72 -9.16 0.47
N ASN A 336 12.88 -8.67 0.90
CA ASN A 336 13.13 -8.42 2.31
C ASN A 336 12.13 -7.39 2.87
N ARG A 337 11.44 -7.74 3.96
CA ARG A 337 10.66 -6.81 4.78
C ARG A 337 11.51 -6.28 5.90
N THR A 338 11.67 -4.96 5.95
CA THR A 338 12.36 -4.27 7.04
C THR A 338 11.40 -4.08 8.22
N VAL A 339 11.83 -4.49 9.40
CA VAL A 339 11.14 -4.23 10.67
C VAL A 339 12.08 -3.43 11.56
N ARG A 340 11.60 -2.29 12.07
CA ARG A 340 12.34 -1.44 13.01
C ARG A 340 12.09 -1.92 14.44
N VAL A 341 13.14 -2.22 15.19
CA VAL A 341 13.04 -2.50 16.63
C VAL A 341 13.43 -1.24 17.39
N VAL A 342 12.56 -0.78 18.28
CA VAL A 342 12.84 0.36 19.16
C VAL A 342 13.11 -0.13 20.60
N PRO A 343 13.94 0.58 21.38
CA PRO A 343 14.11 0.28 22.80
C PRO A 343 12.74 0.27 23.51
N THR A 344 12.59 -0.63 24.47
CA THR A 344 11.49 -0.49 25.44
C THR A 344 11.84 0.71 26.31
N GLU A 345 10.89 1.64 26.51
CA GLU A 345 11.10 2.70 27.49
C GLU A 345 11.26 2.02 28.86
N ASP A 346 12.50 1.83 29.31
CA ASP A 346 12.85 1.08 30.53
C ASP A 346 12.42 1.81 31.83
N GLY A 347 11.47 2.75 31.76
CA GLY A 347 11.06 3.58 32.89
C GLY A 347 12.21 4.40 33.48
N THR A 348 13.35 4.50 32.80
CA THR A 348 14.46 5.34 33.21
C THR A 348 13.99 6.80 33.18
N PRO A 349 13.93 7.48 34.34
CA PRO A 349 13.34 8.80 34.38
C PRO A 349 14.16 9.78 33.53
N THR A 350 13.57 10.35 32.48
CA THR A 350 14.25 11.28 31.58
C THR A 350 14.32 12.68 32.21
N PRO A 351 15.51 13.26 32.49
CA PRO A 351 15.61 14.58 33.09
C PRO A 351 15.02 15.68 32.18
N PRO A 352 14.27 16.64 32.72
CA PRO A 352 13.75 17.76 31.94
C PRO A 352 14.82 18.83 31.68
N SER A 353 14.58 19.71 30.71
CA SER A 353 15.27 21.00 30.60
C SER A 353 14.44 22.07 31.30
N ILE A 354 15.09 23.00 32.02
CA ILE A 354 14.41 24.12 32.68
C ILE A 354 15.25 25.40 32.64
N SER A 355 14.60 26.53 32.35
CA SER A 355 15.13 27.88 32.54
C SER A 355 14.09 28.78 33.22
N LEU A 356 14.57 29.79 33.95
CA LEU A 356 13.73 30.84 34.51
C LEU A 356 13.81 32.08 33.63
N ASN A 357 12.66 32.69 33.33
CA ASN A 357 12.62 34.02 32.73
C ASN A 357 13.10 35.07 33.74
N PRO A 358 13.53 36.25 33.27
CA PRO A 358 13.81 37.38 34.17
C PRO A 358 12.60 37.65 35.11
N PRO A 359 12.82 37.63 36.43
CA PRO A 359 11.73 37.79 37.40
C PRO A 359 11.12 39.18 37.31
N GLN A 360 9.80 39.27 37.46
CA GLN A 360 9.08 40.55 37.43
C GLN A 360 8.83 41.03 38.86
N VAL A 361 9.43 42.15 39.25
CA VAL A 361 9.26 42.75 40.59
C VAL A 361 8.21 43.85 40.52
N SER A 362 7.12 43.71 41.25
CA SER A 362 6.03 44.70 41.34
C SER A 362 6.12 45.47 42.66
N GLY A 363 6.46 46.76 42.56
CA GLY A 363 6.54 47.69 43.69
C GLY A 363 7.86 47.63 44.48
N SER A 364 7.92 48.43 45.54
CA SER A 364 8.97 48.39 46.57
C SER A 364 8.57 47.47 47.72
N ALA A 365 9.52 47.11 48.59
CA ALA A 365 9.28 46.29 49.77
C ALA A 365 8.11 46.81 50.63
N PRO A 366 7.14 45.99 51.05
CA PRO A 366 6.97 44.58 50.67
C PRO A 366 6.48 44.43 49.22
N ALA A 367 7.32 43.86 48.35
CA ALA A 367 7.03 43.70 46.92
C ALA A 367 6.43 42.32 46.61
N THR A 368 5.86 42.18 45.41
CA THR A 368 5.52 40.86 44.84
C THR A 368 6.44 40.56 43.66
N VAL A 369 7.05 39.38 43.66
CA VAL A 369 7.96 38.92 42.61
C VAL A 369 7.34 37.75 41.86
N THR A 370 7.11 37.89 40.56
CA THR A 370 6.57 36.84 39.70
C THR A 370 7.69 36.10 38.98
N PHE A 371 7.71 34.77 39.10
CA PHE A 371 8.60 33.87 38.38
C PHE A 371 7.81 33.10 37.33
N THR A 372 8.39 32.96 36.14
CA THR A 372 7.88 32.07 35.08
C THR A 372 9.02 31.17 34.61
N ALA A 373 8.75 29.87 34.49
CA ALA A 373 9.73 28.88 34.04
C ALA A 373 9.36 28.31 32.66
N ASN A 374 10.36 28.11 31.81
CA ASN A 374 10.23 27.30 30.60
C ASN A 374 10.79 25.91 30.91
N ALA A 375 9.93 24.90 30.96
CA ALA A 375 10.33 23.51 31.17
C ALA A 375 9.86 22.63 30.00
N SER A 376 10.73 21.73 29.53
CA SER A 376 10.43 20.80 28.44
C SER A 376 11.13 19.45 28.63
N VAL A 377 10.53 18.38 28.09
CA VAL A 377 11.09 17.03 28.10
C VAL A 377 10.53 16.24 26.92
N THR A 378 11.35 15.36 26.32
CA THR A 378 10.94 14.44 25.25
C THR A 378 10.71 13.05 25.84
N GLY A 379 9.61 12.39 25.50
CA GLY A 379 9.28 11.04 26.01
C GLY A 379 8.75 10.99 27.45
N ALA A 380 8.40 12.15 28.05
CA ALA A 380 7.78 12.26 29.36
C ALA A 380 6.88 13.51 29.44
N ALA A 381 6.26 13.75 30.61
CA ALA A 381 5.54 14.99 30.91
C ALA A 381 6.13 15.68 32.14
N ILE A 382 6.12 17.02 32.19
CA ILE A 382 6.50 17.77 33.40
C ILE A 382 5.35 17.69 34.40
N SER A 383 5.60 17.11 35.57
CA SER A 383 4.63 16.98 36.66
C SER A 383 4.53 18.23 37.53
N LYS A 384 5.65 18.95 37.75
CA LYS A 384 5.68 20.19 38.52
C LYS A 384 6.96 20.98 38.29
N VAL A 385 6.92 22.28 38.58
CA VAL A 385 8.09 23.16 38.73
C VAL A 385 8.07 23.77 40.13
N GLU A 386 9.15 23.62 40.88
CA GLU A 386 9.33 24.16 42.23
C GLU A 386 10.33 25.34 42.19
N TYR A 387 10.09 26.40 42.96
CA TYR A 387 10.97 27.58 43.05
C TYR A 387 11.65 27.63 44.42
N PHE A 388 12.95 27.93 44.45
CA PHE A 388 13.76 27.94 45.67
C PHE A 388 14.57 29.22 45.79
N ASN A 389 14.69 29.77 47.00
CA ASN A 389 15.69 30.77 47.37
C ASN A 389 16.75 30.08 48.23
N GLY A 390 17.92 29.81 47.66
CA GLY A 390 18.89 28.87 48.25
C GLY A 390 18.25 27.47 48.41
N ASN A 391 18.19 26.97 49.64
CA ASN A 391 17.57 25.67 49.95
C ASN A 391 16.09 25.77 50.37
N SER A 392 15.56 26.99 50.55
CA SER A 392 14.19 27.20 51.02
C SER A 392 13.22 27.22 49.84
N LYS A 393 12.26 26.28 49.82
CA LYS A 393 11.19 26.26 48.82
C LYS A 393 10.27 27.47 49.01
N LEU A 394 10.10 28.25 47.94
CA LEU A 394 9.19 29.39 47.88
C LEU A 394 7.78 28.94 47.51
N GLY A 395 7.65 28.05 46.52
CA GLY A 395 6.37 27.58 46.00
C GLY A 395 6.53 26.64 44.80
N GLU A 396 5.41 26.31 44.13
CA GLU A 396 5.41 25.42 42.96
C GLU A 396 4.28 25.76 41.97
N ALA A 397 4.44 25.32 40.72
CA ALA A 397 3.43 25.37 39.67
C ALA A 397 3.24 23.96 39.06
N GLY A 398 2.00 23.51 38.97
CA GLY A 398 1.64 22.17 38.48
C GLY A 398 1.41 22.08 36.97
N SER A 399 1.26 23.21 36.26
CA SER A 399 0.95 23.25 34.83
C SER A 399 1.54 24.48 34.15
N ALA A 400 1.73 24.40 32.84
CA ALA A 400 2.12 25.54 32.02
C ALA A 400 0.98 26.58 31.94
N PRO A 401 1.26 27.90 31.89
CA PRO A 401 2.59 28.52 32.06
C PRO A 401 3.03 28.38 33.53
N TYR A 402 4.18 27.75 33.77
CA TYR A 402 4.68 27.46 35.12
C TYR A 402 5.04 28.80 35.77
N THR A 403 4.07 29.41 36.47
CA THR A 403 4.16 30.75 37.04
C THR A 403 3.91 30.71 38.55
N TYR A 404 4.72 31.42 39.32
CA TYR A 404 4.60 31.54 40.77
C TYR A 404 4.78 32.99 41.23
N ASN A 405 3.91 33.46 42.13
CA ASN A 405 3.95 34.81 42.72
C ASN A 405 4.47 34.74 44.15
N TRP A 406 5.67 35.25 44.39
CA TRP A 406 6.26 35.39 45.71
C TRP A 406 5.88 36.75 46.31
N SER A 407 4.93 36.77 47.23
CA SER A 407 4.39 37.99 47.87
C SER A 407 5.13 38.39 49.14
N ASN A 408 5.00 39.67 49.53
CA ASN A 408 5.55 40.26 50.76
C ASN A 408 7.09 40.16 50.87
N VAL A 409 7.78 40.30 49.74
CA VAL A 409 9.24 40.21 49.68
C VAL A 409 9.86 41.50 50.23
N ALA A 410 10.68 41.36 51.25
CA ALA A 410 11.39 42.49 51.86
C ALA A 410 12.45 43.08 50.92
N ALA A 411 12.98 44.24 51.27
CA ALA A 411 14.07 44.87 50.51
C ALA A 411 15.32 44.02 50.61
N GLY A 412 16.00 43.77 49.48
CA GLY A 412 17.20 42.95 49.44
C GLY A 412 17.46 42.31 48.08
N SER A 413 18.54 41.53 48.04
CA SER A 413 18.93 40.73 46.87
C SER A 413 18.73 39.25 47.17
N TYR A 414 18.10 38.54 46.24
CA TYR A 414 17.79 37.11 46.34
C TYR A 414 18.29 36.36 45.11
N SER A 415 18.60 35.07 45.28
CA SER A 415 19.03 34.18 44.22
C SER A 415 18.06 33.01 44.13
N VAL A 416 17.31 32.94 43.04
CA VAL A 416 16.20 31.99 42.88
C VAL A 416 16.50 30.97 41.80
N THR A 417 16.26 29.70 42.08
CA THR A 417 16.36 28.59 41.12
C THR A 417 15.00 27.93 40.92
N GLY A 418 14.78 27.37 39.73
CA GLY A 418 13.62 26.54 39.41
C GLY A 418 14.03 25.08 39.28
N LYS A 419 13.24 24.15 39.81
CA LYS A 419 13.43 22.70 39.66
C LYS A 419 12.22 22.09 38.98
N ALA A 420 12.40 21.55 37.77
CA ALA A 420 11.34 20.79 37.08
C ALA A 420 11.42 19.31 37.46
N THR A 421 10.28 18.66 37.62
CA THR A 421 10.17 17.20 37.86
C THR A 421 9.23 16.58 36.85
N THR A 422 9.61 15.45 36.26
CA THR A 422 8.79 14.70 35.31
C THR A 422 7.81 13.76 36.01
N ASN A 423 6.79 13.28 35.29
CA ASN A 423 5.88 12.23 35.75
C ASN A 423 6.58 10.89 36.02
N GLN A 424 7.81 10.71 35.51
CA GLN A 424 8.68 9.56 35.78
C GLN A 424 9.58 9.76 37.01
N GLY A 425 9.58 10.95 37.64
CA GLY A 425 10.37 11.25 38.84
C GLY A 425 11.77 11.83 38.59
N ALA A 426 12.17 12.05 37.33
CA ALA A 426 13.43 12.72 37.00
C ALA A 426 13.33 14.22 37.32
N SER A 427 14.45 14.85 37.68
CA SER A 427 14.45 16.30 37.91
C SER A 427 15.73 16.99 37.44
N ALA A 428 15.60 18.26 37.08
CA ALA A 428 16.71 19.15 36.74
C ALA A 428 16.44 20.53 37.34
N SER A 429 17.51 21.28 37.59
CA SER A 429 17.44 22.65 38.13
C SER A 429 17.97 23.67 37.13
N SER A 430 17.39 24.86 37.12
CA SER A 430 17.83 25.98 36.30
C SER A 430 19.12 26.60 36.86
N ALA A 431 19.78 27.41 36.04
CA ALA A 431 20.70 28.42 36.58
C ALA A 431 19.94 29.40 37.51
N PRO A 432 20.61 29.97 38.53
CA PRO A 432 20.00 30.95 39.41
C PRO A 432 19.69 32.27 38.68
N VAL A 433 18.55 32.88 39.00
CA VAL A 433 18.21 34.26 38.60
C VAL A 433 18.30 35.18 39.81
N SER A 434 18.88 36.36 39.60
CA SER A 434 18.98 37.39 40.64
C SER A 434 17.69 38.21 40.69
N VAL A 435 17.20 38.46 41.91
CA VAL A 435 16.06 39.32 42.19
C VAL A 435 16.54 40.43 43.10
N THR A 436 16.21 41.69 42.79
CA THR A 436 16.48 42.82 43.67
C THR A 436 15.16 43.53 43.98
N VAL A 437 14.85 43.67 45.27
CA VAL A 437 13.69 44.40 45.76
C VAL A 437 14.18 45.68 46.43
N ALA A 438 13.72 46.83 45.93
CA ALA A 438 14.04 48.13 46.50
C ALA A 438 13.28 48.38 47.82
N PRO A 439 13.86 49.11 48.79
CA PRO A 439 13.14 49.58 49.97
C PRO A 439 11.97 50.50 49.57
N SER A 440 10.89 50.53 50.37
CA SER A 440 9.81 51.49 50.19
C SER A 440 10.26 52.89 50.56
N ASP A 441 10.25 53.81 49.59
CA ASP A 441 10.32 55.26 49.82
C ASP A 441 8.96 55.75 50.34
N GLY A 442 8.62 55.40 51.59
CA GLY A 442 7.34 55.71 52.23
C GLY A 442 7.42 56.98 53.09
N GLY A 443 7.27 58.16 52.48
CA GLY A 443 6.89 59.38 53.20
C GLY A 443 5.41 59.31 53.60
N GLY A 444 5.10 59.13 54.88
CA GLY A 444 3.72 59.07 55.38
C GLY A 444 2.99 60.41 55.21
N THR A 445 1.73 60.37 54.77
CA THR A 445 0.85 61.54 54.82
C THR A 445 0.42 61.78 56.26
N CYS A 446 0.88 62.87 56.89
CA CYS A 446 0.56 63.17 58.27
C CYS A 446 -0.91 63.63 58.40
N ASP A 447 -1.80 62.77 58.87
CA ASP A 447 -3.17 63.15 59.23
C ASP A 447 -3.20 63.75 60.63
N TYR A 448 -3.49 65.06 60.75
CA TYR A 448 -3.52 65.78 62.02
C TYR A 448 -4.94 66.26 62.40
N ARG A 449 -5.97 65.52 62.00
CA ARG A 449 -7.36 65.85 62.36
C ARG A 449 -7.66 65.57 63.83
N ASP A 450 -8.21 66.57 64.53
CA ASP A 450 -8.83 66.41 65.84
C ASP A 450 -10.36 66.27 65.67
N PRO A 451 -10.96 65.11 65.98
CA PRO A 451 -12.41 64.92 65.89
C PRO A 451 -13.23 65.93 66.70
N ALA A 452 -12.68 66.47 67.79
CA ALA A 452 -13.36 67.47 68.61
C ALA A 452 -13.44 68.84 67.91
N ALA A 453 -12.61 69.10 66.89
CA ALA A 453 -12.60 70.38 66.18
C ALA A 453 -13.93 70.65 65.46
N ALA A 454 -14.67 69.62 65.06
CA ALA A 454 -16.00 69.77 64.46
C ALA A 454 -17.03 70.43 65.39
N GLY A 455 -16.84 70.32 66.71
CA GLY A 455 -17.70 70.94 67.73
C GLY A 455 -17.30 72.36 68.13
N VAL A 456 -16.20 72.90 67.59
CA VAL A 456 -15.70 74.26 67.89
C VAL A 456 -15.94 75.16 66.68
N ALA A 457 -16.43 76.38 66.91
CA ALA A 457 -16.69 77.34 65.84
C ALA A 457 -15.44 77.58 64.98
N ALA A 458 -15.60 77.55 63.65
CA ALA A 458 -14.50 77.77 62.72
C ALA A 458 -13.90 79.18 62.88
N TRP A 459 -12.58 79.27 62.79
CA TRP A 459 -11.87 80.54 62.79
C TRP A 459 -12.34 81.40 61.61
N GLN A 460 -12.52 82.68 61.88
CA GLN A 460 -12.85 83.72 60.91
C GLN A 460 -11.79 84.83 61.02
N SER A 461 -11.57 85.56 59.93
CA SER A 461 -10.65 86.71 59.90
C SER A 461 -11.21 87.90 60.69
N ARG A 462 -11.18 87.80 62.02
CA ARG A 462 -11.60 88.81 62.99
C ARG A 462 -10.76 88.68 64.25
N SER A 463 -10.88 89.66 65.14
CA SER A 463 -10.22 89.62 66.45
C SER A 463 -10.96 88.76 67.46
N TYR A 464 -10.16 88.06 68.26
CA TYR A 464 -10.57 87.25 69.40
C TYR A 464 -9.87 87.72 70.66
N ASN A 465 -10.57 87.63 71.78
CA ASN A 465 -10.04 87.92 73.11
C ASN A 465 -9.40 86.66 73.73
N GLY A 466 -8.54 86.87 74.72
CA GLY A 466 -7.88 85.77 75.43
C GLY A 466 -8.89 84.76 76.00
N GLY A 467 -8.63 83.48 75.77
CA GLY A 467 -9.47 82.36 76.19
C GLY A 467 -10.43 81.81 75.13
N GLU A 468 -10.73 82.56 74.07
CA GLU A 468 -11.64 82.08 73.00
C GLU A 468 -11.03 80.92 72.21
N ARG A 469 -11.85 79.94 71.83
CA ARG A 469 -11.45 78.75 71.05
C ARG A 469 -12.06 78.76 69.66
N VAL A 470 -11.27 78.36 68.68
CA VAL A 470 -11.66 78.25 67.28
C VAL A 470 -11.15 76.94 66.68
N SER A 471 -11.87 76.38 65.71
CA SER A 471 -11.34 75.33 64.84
C SER A 471 -10.69 75.93 63.60
N TYR A 472 -9.48 75.50 63.27
CA TYR A 472 -8.77 75.93 62.07
C TYR A 472 -7.83 74.81 61.60
N GLN A 473 -7.90 74.48 60.31
CA GLN A 473 -7.18 73.33 59.71
C GLN A 473 -7.39 72.02 60.48
N ASN A 474 -8.64 71.72 60.85
CA ASN A 474 -9.08 70.51 61.54
C ASN A 474 -8.52 70.31 62.96
N VAL A 475 -7.97 71.35 63.58
CA VAL A 475 -7.52 71.34 64.98
C VAL A 475 -8.08 72.54 65.74
N ILE A 476 -8.04 72.48 67.07
CA ILE A 476 -8.56 73.50 67.97
C ILE A 476 -7.41 74.40 68.44
N TRP A 477 -7.63 75.69 68.31
CA TRP A 477 -6.73 76.74 68.79
C TRP A 477 -7.42 77.59 69.84
N GLN A 478 -6.65 78.07 70.82
CA GLN A 478 -7.11 79.00 71.85
C GLN A 478 -6.32 80.28 71.80
N ALA A 479 -7.01 81.42 71.80
CA ALA A 479 -6.39 82.73 71.89
C ALA A 479 -5.72 82.89 73.27
N GLY A 480 -4.42 83.18 73.31
CA GLY A 480 -3.71 83.48 74.56
C GLY A 480 -4.02 84.89 75.07
N TYR A 481 -4.23 85.83 74.14
CA TYR A 481 -4.55 87.23 74.35
C TYR A 481 -5.21 87.77 73.06
N TRP A 482 -5.28 89.09 72.88
CA TRP A 482 -5.85 89.69 71.67
C TRP A 482 -5.09 89.27 70.38
N THR A 483 -5.80 88.69 69.40
CA THR A 483 -5.16 87.96 68.27
C THR A 483 -5.02 88.72 66.94
N GLY A 484 -5.58 89.92 66.80
CA GLY A 484 -5.63 90.62 65.51
C GLY A 484 -6.53 89.92 64.49
N THR A 485 -6.13 89.79 63.23
CA THR A 485 -6.89 89.08 62.17
C THR A 485 -6.09 87.96 61.50
N VAL A 486 -4.92 87.63 62.05
CA VAL A 486 -4.00 86.63 61.49
C VAL A 486 -4.42 85.23 61.92
N ALA A 487 -4.33 84.28 60.97
CA ALA A 487 -4.73 82.90 61.18
C ALA A 487 -3.95 82.18 62.31
N PRO A 488 -4.55 81.20 63.00
CA PRO A 488 -3.94 80.56 64.16
C PRO A 488 -2.59 79.86 63.93
N ASP A 489 -2.28 79.42 62.71
CA ASP A 489 -1.04 78.73 62.38
C ASP A 489 0.17 79.65 62.12
N ARG A 490 -0.02 80.98 62.20
CA ARG A 490 0.95 81.99 61.71
C ARG A 490 1.53 82.92 62.76
N ASN A 491 1.16 82.81 64.03
CA ASN A 491 1.73 83.63 65.10
C ASN A 491 1.70 82.90 66.47
N ASP A 492 2.18 83.57 67.51
CA ASP A 492 2.22 83.11 68.90
C ASP A 492 1.08 83.65 69.78
N ALA A 493 0.11 84.36 69.20
CA ALA A 493 -1.12 84.76 69.89
C ALA A 493 -2.10 83.59 70.07
N TRP A 494 -1.90 82.49 69.33
CA TRP A 494 -2.71 81.28 69.38
C TRP A 494 -1.93 80.10 69.95
N THR A 495 -2.55 79.38 70.89
CA THR A 495 -2.02 78.13 71.44
C THR A 495 -2.79 76.95 70.86
N LEU A 496 -2.08 75.94 70.36
CA LEU A 496 -2.70 74.69 69.92
C LEU A 496 -3.21 73.92 71.14
N VAL A 497 -4.51 73.62 71.15
CA VAL A 497 -5.17 72.84 72.21
C VAL A 497 -5.23 71.35 71.85
N SER A 498 -5.39 71.04 70.56
CA SER A 498 -5.46 69.65 70.09
C SER A 498 -4.18 68.89 70.40
N ASN A 499 -4.32 67.66 70.91
CA ASN A 499 -3.20 66.78 71.23
C ASN A 499 -2.76 65.96 70.01
N VAL A 500 -2.50 66.62 68.89
CA VAL A 500 -2.01 66.03 67.64
C VAL A 500 -0.85 66.87 67.09
N PRO A 501 0.22 66.24 66.55
CA PRO A 501 1.31 66.98 65.93
C PRO A 501 0.84 67.69 64.66
N VAL A 502 0.88 69.03 64.64
CA VAL A 502 0.52 69.83 63.46
C VAL A 502 1.75 70.10 62.59
N PRO A 503 1.57 70.48 61.30
CA PRO A 503 2.68 70.86 60.44
C PRO A 503 3.57 71.94 61.06
N TYR A 504 4.89 71.76 60.93
CA TYR A 504 5.86 72.77 61.36
C TYR A 504 5.62 74.11 60.65
N SER A 505 5.72 75.19 61.40
CA SER A 505 5.59 76.56 60.90
C SER A 505 6.69 77.42 61.52
N ALA A 506 7.54 78.02 60.69
CA ALA A 506 8.64 78.88 61.14
C ALA A 506 8.17 80.14 61.88
N ALA A 507 6.90 80.53 61.70
CA ALA A 507 6.32 81.70 62.34
C ALA A 507 5.96 81.46 63.82
N ARG A 508 5.97 80.20 64.29
CA ARG A 508 5.55 79.81 65.64
C ARG A 508 6.73 79.47 66.52
N ALA A 509 6.61 79.81 67.81
CA ALA A 509 7.45 79.28 68.86
C ALA A 509 6.88 77.94 69.35
N PHE A 510 7.76 76.98 69.63
CA PHE A 510 7.43 75.68 70.17
C PHE A 510 8.21 75.46 71.47
N GLU A 511 7.49 75.20 72.56
CA GLU A 511 8.09 74.83 73.84
C GLU A 511 8.75 73.43 73.79
N GLY A 512 9.68 73.18 74.72
CA GLY A 512 10.30 71.85 74.87
C GLY A 512 9.24 70.74 75.04
N GLY A 513 9.45 69.61 74.37
CA GLY A 513 8.56 68.46 74.35
C GLY A 513 7.41 68.52 73.34
N LYS A 514 7.19 69.64 72.64
CA LYS A 514 6.12 69.75 71.61
C LYS A 514 6.48 69.01 70.32
N GLU A 515 5.48 68.39 69.71
CA GLU A 515 5.62 67.61 68.48
C GLU A 515 5.04 68.34 67.27
N VAL A 516 5.73 68.23 66.14
CA VAL A 516 5.31 68.78 64.83
C VAL A 516 5.52 67.75 63.73
N THR A 517 4.78 67.91 62.63
CA THR A 517 4.99 67.12 61.42
C THR A 517 5.83 67.90 60.41
N TYR A 518 6.82 67.23 59.81
CA TYR A 518 7.68 67.80 58.77
C TYR A 518 8.15 66.68 57.84
N GLN A 519 7.96 66.86 56.52
CA GLN A 519 8.40 65.91 55.49
C GLN A 519 8.02 64.43 55.76
N GLY A 520 6.77 64.21 56.21
CA GLY A 520 6.24 62.86 56.45
C GLY A 520 6.70 62.18 57.74
N SER A 521 7.30 62.94 58.67
CA SER A 521 7.74 62.45 59.98
C SER A 521 7.31 63.37 61.12
N VAL A 522 7.23 62.82 62.32
CA VAL A 522 6.97 63.53 63.58
C VAL A 522 8.29 63.85 64.26
N TYR A 523 8.47 65.10 64.68
CA TYR A 523 9.64 65.58 65.39
C TYR A 523 9.25 66.24 66.71
N ARG A 524 10.05 66.02 67.76
CA ARG A 524 9.86 66.60 69.09
C ARG A 524 10.93 67.64 69.38
N ALA A 525 10.53 68.82 69.85
CA ALA A 525 11.46 69.87 70.28
C ALA A 525 12.15 69.48 71.60
N GLY A 526 13.48 69.57 71.67
CA GLY A 526 14.24 69.35 72.91
C GLY A 526 14.10 70.51 73.91
N TRP A 527 14.04 71.75 73.43
CA TRP A 527 13.81 72.98 74.19
C TRP A 527 13.12 74.01 73.31
N TRP A 528 12.84 75.20 73.85
CA TRP A 528 12.16 76.27 73.12
C TRP A 528 12.82 76.58 71.77
N THR A 529 12.04 76.63 70.68
CA THR A 529 12.53 76.93 69.33
C THR A 529 11.53 77.75 68.50
N LYS A 530 12.02 78.69 67.69
CA LYS A 530 11.27 79.46 66.70
C LYS A 530 12.14 79.64 65.46
N GLY A 531 11.60 79.39 64.27
CA GLY A 531 12.29 79.60 62.99
C GLY A 531 13.16 78.44 62.47
N THR A 532 13.74 77.61 63.35
CA THR A 532 14.56 76.45 62.94
C THR A 532 13.67 75.24 62.60
N ALA A 533 13.73 74.72 61.37
CA ALA A 533 12.96 73.56 60.93
C ALA A 533 13.63 72.21 61.32
N PRO A 534 12.86 71.13 61.57
CA PRO A 534 13.41 69.79 61.67
C PRO A 534 14.13 69.36 60.36
N PRO A 535 15.13 68.46 60.40
CA PRO A 535 15.66 67.73 61.56
C PRO A 535 16.76 68.47 62.33
N ALA A 536 17.00 69.76 62.08
CA ALA A 536 18.06 70.50 62.76
C ALA A 536 17.77 70.62 64.27
N SER A 537 18.81 70.60 65.10
CA SER A 537 18.68 70.81 66.56
C SER A 537 17.89 72.10 66.85
N PRO A 538 16.90 72.08 67.76
CA PRO A 538 16.68 71.09 68.82
C PRO A 538 15.68 69.97 68.50
N TRP A 539 15.37 69.71 67.23
CA TRP A 539 14.39 68.69 66.86
C TRP A 539 14.98 67.28 66.91
N SER A 540 14.27 66.35 67.56
CA SER A 540 14.57 64.92 67.56
C SER A 540 13.49 64.15 66.82
N LEU A 541 13.88 63.23 65.94
CA LEU A 541 12.94 62.38 65.21
C LEU A 541 12.21 61.44 66.18
N VAL A 542 10.88 61.48 66.16
CA VAL A 542 10.02 60.55 66.93
C VAL A 542 9.70 59.32 66.09
N GLY A 543 9.45 59.51 64.80
CA GLY A 543 9.17 58.44 63.84
C GLY A 543 8.44 58.94 62.59
N PRO A 544 8.15 58.05 61.62
CA PRO A 544 7.33 58.41 60.47
C PRO A 544 5.90 58.77 60.90
N CYS A 545 5.25 59.65 60.14
CA CYS A 545 3.82 59.88 60.26
C CYS A 545 3.05 58.57 60.00
N ARG A 546 1.97 58.34 60.75
CA ARG A 546 1.11 57.16 60.66
C ARG A 546 -0.28 57.52 60.22
#